data_AF-A0A529X4F3-F1
#
_entry.id   AF-A0A529X4F3-F1
#
_cell.length_a   1.000
_cell.length_b   1.000
_cell.length_c   1.000
_cell.angle_alpha   90.00
_cell.angle_beta   90.00
_cell.angle_gamma   90.00
#
_symmetry.space_group_name_H-M   'P 1'
#
loop_
_entity.id
_entity.type
_entity.pdbx_description
1 polymer ?
#
loop_
_entity_poly.entity_id
_entity_poly.type
_entity_poly.pdbx_seq_one_letter_code
_entity_poly.pdbx_strand_id
1 'polypeptide(L)' 'DMMFAGGHEDLDWTMSDLFDAMGAMSSKFNDKATAASRAYDVNRDGFVIAGGAGVLVLEELEHAKARGAKI' A
#
# COMPACT_ATOMS: atom_id res chain seq x y z
N ASP A 1 -1.11 -2.70 28.03
CA ASP A 1 -1.97 -1.93 27.10
C ASP A 1 -1.89 -2.50 25.69
N MET A 2 -2.98 -2.45 24.92
CA MET A 2 -3.04 -2.87 23.52
C MET A 2 -3.86 -1.88 22.69
N MET A 3 -3.50 -1.72 21.42
CA MET A 3 -4.25 -0.95 20.44
C MET A 3 -4.13 -1.56 19.04
N PHE A 4 -5.16 -1.34 18.23
CA PHE A 4 -5.09 -1.58 16.79
C PHE A 4 -4.62 -0.31 16.09
N ALA A 5 -3.63 -0.43 15.21
CA ALA A 5 -3.14 0.66 14.38
C ALA A 5 -3.09 0.21 12.92
N GLY A 6 -3.75 0.94 12.02
CA GLY A 6 -3.83 0.53 10.63
C GLY A 6 -4.59 1.52 9.76
N GLY A 7 -4.77 1.12 8.51
CA GLY A 7 -5.47 1.91 7.50
C GLY A 7 -6.03 1.02 6.40
N HIS A 8 -6.91 1.61 5.60
CA HIS A 8 -7.56 0.98 4.46
C HIS A 8 -7.80 2.05 3.38
N GLU A 9 -7.75 1.61 2.13
CA GLU A 9 -8.26 2.36 0.99
C GLU A 9 -9.02 1.40 0.07
N ASP A 10 -10.19 1.85 -0.42
CA ASP A 10 -10.94 1.12 -1.44
C ASP A 10 -10.60 1.68 -2.82
N LEU A 11 -10.64 0.83 -3.84
CA LEU A 11 -10.30 1.25 -5.20
C LEU A 11 -11.56 1.31 -6.07
N ASP A 12 -12.06 2.54 -6.29
CA ASP A 12 -13.06 2.80 -7.32
C ASP A 12 -12.40 3.22 -8.65
N TRP A 13 -13.06 2.88 -9.76
CA TRP A 13 -12.57 3.21 -11.09
C TRP A 13 -12.56 4.72 -11.34
N THR A 14 -13.50 5.50 -10.79
CA THR A 14 -13.51 6.96 -10.93
C THR A 14 -12.31 7.59 -10.24
N MET A 15 -11.86 7.02 -9.11
CA MET A 15 -10.65 7.47 -8.43
C MET A 15 -9.40 7.18 -9.27
N SER A 16 -9.36 6.04 -9.96
CA SER A 16 -8.28 5.69 -10.88
C SER A 16 -8.18 6.72 -12.02
N ASP A 17 -9.33 7.10 -12.61
CA ASP A 17 -9.38 8.12 -13.67
C ASP A 17 -8.86 9.48 -13.19
N LEU A 18 -9.17 9.88 -11.96
CA LEU A 18 -8.67 11.14 -11.38
C LEU A 18 -7.14 11.13 -11.25
N PHE A 19 -6.54 10.03 -10.79
CA PHE A 19 -5.08 9.91 -10.72
C PHE A 19 -4.41 9.79 -12.09
N ASP A 20 -5.07 9.19 -13.07
CA ASP A 20 -4.59 9.16 -14.45
C ASP A 20 -4.56 10.57 -15.05
N ALA A 21 -5.63 11.34 -14.85
CA ALA A 21 -5.77 12.70 -15.33
C ALA A 21 -4.72 13.65 -14.74
N MET A 22 -4.25 13.38 -13.52
CA MET A 22 -3.14 14.11 -12.89
C MET A 22 -1.75 13.70 -13.44
N GLY A 23 -1.67 12.63 -14.23
CA GLY A 23 -0.41 12.04 -14.70
C GLY A 23 0.37 11.34 -13.58
N ALA A 24 -0.32 10.86 -12.54
CA ALA A 24 0.32 10.25 -11.37
C ALA A 24 0.55 8.73 -11.56
N MET A 25 -0.26 8.09 -12.40
CA MET A 25 -0.17 6.66 -12.70
C MET A 25 0.85 6.36 -13.80
N SER A 26 1.43 5.16 -13.75
CA SER A 26 2.31 4.65 -14.81
C SER A 26 1.52 4.48 -16.12
N SER A 27 2.10 4.90 -17.24
CA SER A 27 1.46 4.86 -18.57
C SER A 27 2.37 4.28 -19.67
N LYS A 28 3.70 4.33 -19.48
CA LYS A 28 4.70 3.80 -20.41
C LYS A 28 4.82 2.27 -20.38
N PHE A 29 4.15 1.59 -19.43
CA PHE A 29 4.23 0.15 -19.21
C PHE A 29 2.87 -0.57 -19.31
N ASN A 30 1.89 0.04 -19.98
CA ASN A 30 0.55 -0.53 -20.15
C ASN A 30 0.55 -1.88 -20.89
N ASP A 31 1.55 -2.14 -21.74
CA ASP A 31 1.76 -3.40 -22.44
C ASP A 31 2.47 -4.48 -21.58
N LYS A 32 3.03 -4.08 -20.42
CA LYS A 32 3.84 -4.94 -19.53
C LYS A 32 3.49 -4.69 -18.06
N ALA A 33 2.21 -4.86 -17.72
CA ALA A 33 1.66 -4.54 -16.41
C ALA A 33 2.44 -5.12 -15.21
N THR A 34 2.96 -6.35 -15.31
CA THR A 34 3.73 -7.00 -14.23
C THR A 34 5.06 -6.31 -13.92
N ALA A 35 5.55 -5.45 -14.81
CA ALA A 35 6.78 -4.69 -14.64
C ALA A 35 6.54 -3.20 -14.31
N ALA A 36 5.28 -2.73 -14.25
CA ALA A 36 4.95 -1.31 -14.12
C ALA A 36 5.27 -0.72 -12.73
N SER A 37 5.14 -1.51 -11.66
CA SER A 37 5.48 -1.05 -10.29
C SER A 37 6.99 -1.15 -10.04
N ARG A 38 7.68 0.00 -10.07
CA ARG A 38 9.16 0.07 -10.06
C ARG A 38 9.71 1.25 -9.25
N ALA A 39 9.43 1.27 -7.96
CA ALA A 39 9.64 2.41 -7.04
C ALA A 39 10.99 3.14 -7.14
N TYR A 40 12.08 2.44 -7.47
CA TYR A 40 13.44 3.01 -7.50
C TYR A 40 14.12 2.98 -8.87
N ASP A 41 13.42 2.55 -9.91
CA ASP A 41 13.96 2.53 -11.27
C ASP A 41 14.16 3.97 -11.78
N VAL A 42 15.27 4.21 -12.48
CA VAL A 42 15.61 5.53 -13.06
C VAL A 42 14.58 5.97 -14.11
N ASN A 43 13.93 5.01 -14.77
CA ASN A 43 12.91 5.22 -15.79
C ASN A 43 11.49 5.02 -15.27
N ARG A 44 11.26 5.05 -13.94
CA ARG A 44 9.90 5.02 -13.39
C ARG A 44 9.09 6.22 -13.91
N ASP A 45 7.80 6.01 -14.13
CA ASP A 45 6.93 6.99 -14.80
C ASP A 45 5.62 7.25 -14.06
N GLY A 46 5.43 6.65 -12.89
CA GLY A 46 4.25 6.82 -12.05
C GLY A 46 4.12 5.66 -11.06
N PHE A 47 3.06 5.66 -10.27
CA PHE A 47 2.72 4.52 -9.41
C PHE A 47 1.66 3.62 -10.07
N VAL A 48 1.49 2.41 -9.54
CA VAL A 48 0.38 1.51 -9.89
C VAL A 48 -0.65 1.58 -8.78
N ILE A 49 -1.87 1.96 -9.10
CA ILE A 49 -2.94 2.12 -8.12
C ILE A 49 -3.44 0.75 -7.62
N ALA A 50 -3.74 0.66 -6.33
CA ALA A 50 -4.23 -0.55 -5.68
C ALA A 50 -5.09 -0.17 -4.46
N GLY A 51 -6.04 -1.04 -4.11
CA GLY A 51 -6.83 -0.96 -2.88
C GLY A 51 -6.48 -2.09 -1.91
N GLY A 52 -6.80 -1.90 -0.63
CA GLY A 52 -6.55 -2.90 0.42
C GLY A 52 -6.57 -2.33 1.83
N ALA A 53 -6.35 -3.19 2.83
CA ALA A 53 -6.29 -2.83 4.24
C ALA A 53 -5.13 -3.53 4.95
N GLY A 54 -4.63 -2.90 6.01
CA GLY A 54 -3.61 -3.48 6.89
C GLY A 54 -3.76 -2.95 8.31
N VAL A 55 -3.64 -3.84 9.30
CA VAL A 55 -3.72 -3.51 10.72
C VAL A 55 -2.62 -4.23 11.48
N LEU A 56 -1.99 -3.51 12.40
CA LEU A 56 -1.06 -4.00 13.40
C LEU A 56 -1.74 -3.98 14.77
N VAL A 57 -1.49 -5.02 15.56
CA VAL A 57 -1.76 -5.00 16.99
C VAL A 57 -0.49 -4.50 17.67
N LEU A 58 -0.57 -3.33 18.27
CA LEU A 58 0.51 -2.74 19.05
C LEU A 58 0.20 -2.92 20.52
N GLU A 59 1.18 -3.37 21.28
CA GLU A 59 1.03 -3.58 22.71
C GLU A 59 2.35 -3.31 23.42
N GLU A 60 2.29 -3.19 24.74
CA GLU A 60 3.47 -3.04 25.58
C GLU A 60 4.32 -4.34 25.53
N LEU A 61 5.66 -4.21 25.51
CA LEU A 61 6.56 -5.33 25.25
C LEU A 61 6.48 -6.41 26.33
N GLU A 62 6.45 -6.01 27.60
CA GLU A 62 6.38 -6.96 28.71
C GLU A 62 5.03 -7.70 28.72
N HIS A 63 3.93 -7.01 28.37
CA HIS A 63 2.64 -7.63 28.12
C HIS A 63 2.67 -8.67 26.99
N ALA A 64 3.31 -8.34 25.86
CA ALA A 64 3.47 -9.26 24.72
C ALA A 64 4.26 -10.52 25.11
N LYS A 65 5.38 -10.35 25.81
CA LYS A 65 6.21 -11.46 26.31
C LYS A 65 5.43 -12.34 27.29
N ALA A 66 4.74 -11.74 28.25
CA ALA A 66 3.99 -12.47 29.28
C ALA A 66 2.91 -13.39 28.68
N ARG A 67 2.25 -12.96 27.60
CA ARG A 67 1.26 -13.80 26.89
C ARG A 67 1.88 -14.75 25.84
N GLY A 68 3.20 -14.76 25.68
CA GLY A 68 3.89 -15.59 24.69
C GLY A 68 3.63 -15.18 23.23
N ALA A 69 3.48 -13.89 22.97
CA ALA A 69 3.31 -13.37 21.61
C ALA A 69 4.51 -13.71 20.72
N LYS A 70 4.26 -13.97 19.43
CA LYS A 70 5.33 -14.07 18.42
C LYS A 70 5.75 -12.66 18.01
N ILE A 71 6.84 -12.18 18.60
CA ILE A 71 7.41 -10.84 18.43
C ILE A 71 8.88 -10.92 18.03
#